data_AF-A0A9P4UE04-F1
#
_entry.id   AF-A0A9P4UE04-F1
#
_cell.length_a   1.000
_cell.length_b   1.000
_cell.length_c   1.000
_cell.angle_alpha   90.00
_cell.angle_beta   90.00
_cell.angle_gamma   90.00
#
_symmetry.space_group_name_H-M   'P 1'
#
loop_
_entity.id
_entity.type
_entity.pdbx_description
1 polymer ?
#
loop_
_entity_poly.entity_id
_entity_poly.type
_entity_poly.pdbx_seq_one_letter_code
_entity_poly.pdbx_strand_id
1 'polypeptide(L)'
;MQRDLPLGVSQSTLDHFSAVPWTHSTLNDHAFRIVPQSRTVTHDGIGHTLTGKTWNTDGTIKELLSFWRPSSSSSHTVPPQDASQRAELRRFYTFGGDLNAHPGLLHGGVMGCILDSSMGGCVGMVTHGPQEAFALFTAQLNISYKRPVGYIRHLPERRDGRASADFH
;
A
#
# COMPACT_ATOMS: atom_id res chain seq x y z
N MET A 1 17.69 -9.93 -14.60
CA MET A 1 17.24 -11.14 -13.88
C MET A 1 15.84 -10.83 -13.36
N GLN A 2 14.81 -11.41 -13.97
CA GLN A 2 13.42 -11.12 -13.62
C GLN A 2 13.14 -11.77 -12.25
N ARG A 3 12.81 -10.96 -11.24
CA ARG A 3 12.38 -11.48 -9.93
C ARG A 3 11.03 -12.17 -10.14
N ASP A 4 10.87 -13.42 -9.72
CA ASP A 4 9.55 -14.07 -9.71
C ASP A 4 8.61 -13.24 -8.84
N LEU A 5 7.53 -12.74 -9.44
CA LEU A 5 6.59 -11.88 -8.74
C LEU A 5 5.60 -12.72 -7.93
N PRO A 6 5.31 -12.32 -6.67
CA PRO A 6 4.27 -12.96 -5.90
C PRO A 6 2.93 -12.91 -6.61
N LEU A 7 2.07 -13.89 -6.34
CA LEU A 7 0.72 -13.96 -6.89
C LEU A 7 -0.03 -12.64 -6.63
N GLY A 8 -0.65 -12.11 -7.69
CA GLY A 8 -1.39 -10.84 -7.64
C GLY A 8 -0.53 -9.58 -7.81
N VAL A 9 0.78 -9.69 -8.02
CA VAL A 9 1.64 -8.55 -8.38
C VAL A 9 1.96 -8.61 -9.88
N SER A 10 1.54 -7.60 -10.64
CA SER A 10 1.86 -7.52 -12.06
C SER A 10 3.21 -6.82 -12.31
N GLN A 11 3.83 -7.12 -13.45
CA GLN A 11 5.04 -6.41 -13.89
C GLN A 11 4.74 -4.92 -14.12
N SER A 12 3.54 -4.57 -14.62
CA SER A 12 3.14 -3.17 -14.82
C SER A 12 3.15 -2.35 -13.53
N THR A 13 2.72 -2.94 -12.41
CA THR A 13 2.76 -2.28 -11.10
C THR A 13 4.21 -2.02 -10.66
N LEU A 14 5.11 -2.97 -10.91
CA LEU A 14 6.53 -2.78 -10.62
C LEU A 14 7.15 -1.69 -11.49
N ASP A 15 6.87 -1.70 -12.79
CA ASP A 15 7.42 -0.73 -13.72
C ASP A 15 6.93 0.69 -13.37
N HIS A 16 5.64 0.82 -13.01
CA HIS A 16 5.04 2.06 -12.53
C HIS A 16 5.80 2.62 -11.32
N PHE A 17 5.99 1.83 -10.26
CA PHE A 17 6.71 2.33 -9.08
C PHE A 17 8.21 2.49 -9.35
N SER A 18 8.81 1.71 -10.25
CA SER A 18 10.20 1.90 -10.68
C SER A 18 10.42 3.20 -11.45
N ALA A 19 9.39 3.78 -12.05
CA ALA A 19 9.44 5.11 -12.67
C ALA A 19 9.36 6.26 -11.65
N VAL A 20 9.08 5.99 -10.37
CA VAL A 20 8.91 6.99 -9.31
C VAL A 20 10.19 7.06 -8.45
N PRO A 21 11.03 8.10 -8.54
CA PRO A 21 12.39 8.07 -7.97
C PRO A 21 12.47 7.78 -6.46
N TRP A 22 11.53 8.28 -5.66
CA TRP A 22 11.58 8.11 -4.20
C TRP A 22 11.32 6.66 -3.75
N THR A 23 10.70 5.83 -4.59
CA THR A 23 10.42 4.42 -4.28
C THR A 23 11.66 3.54 -4.40
N HIS A 24 12.68 3.98 -5.15
CA HIS A 24 13.89 3.21 -5.47
C HIS A 24 14.61 2.71 -4.23
N SER A 25 14.62 3.53 -3.17
CA SER A 25 15.19 3.16 -1.88
C SER A 25 14.60 1.87 -1.30
N THR A 26 13.30 1.61 -1.51
CA THR A 26 12.64 0.38 -1.05
C THR A 26 12.75 -0.74 -2.07
N LEU A 27 12.58 -0.42 -3.37
CA LEU A 27 12.65 -1.42 -4.45
C LEU A 27 14.01 -2.13 -4.53
N ASN A 28 15.07 -1.40 -4.20
CA ASN A 28 16.46 -1.89 -4.22
C ASN A 28 16.96 -2.39 -2.86
N ASP A 29 16.16 -2.25 -1.79
CA ASP A 29 16.54 -2.76 -0.47
C ASP A 29 16.25 -4.26 -0.36
N HIS A 30 17.32 -5.06 -0.26
CA HIS A 30 17.25 -6.51 -0.16
C HIS A 30 16.63 -7.02 1.15
N ALA A 31 16.52 -6.17 2.18
CA ALA A 31 15.82 -6.52 3.40
C ALA A 31 14.29 -6.58 3.20
N PHE A 32 13.77 -5.91 2.17
CA PHE A 32 12.36 -5.97 1.80
C PHE A 32 12.12 -7.03 0.72
N ARG A 33 11.14 -7.90 0.98
CA ARG A 33 10.55 -8.77 -0.03
C ARG A 33 9.20 -8.21 -0.47
N ILE A 34 8.87 -8.33 -1.75
CA ILE A 34 7.52 -8.07 -2.24
C ILE A 34 6.61 -9.17 -1.68
N VAL A 35 5.44 -8.79 -1.18
CA VAL A 35 4.42 -9.71 -0.66
C VAL A 35 3.12 -9.58 -1.46
N PRO A 36 2.28 -10.64 -1.50
CA PRO A 36 1.00 -10.59 -2.20
C PRO A 36 0.15 -9.37 -1.80
N GLN A 37 -0.58 -8.82 -2.76
CA GLN A 37 -1.41 -7.65 -2.53
C GLN A 37 -2.65 -8.03 -1.71
N SER A 38 -3.12 -7.15 -0.83
CA SER A 38 -4.45 -7.26 -0.19
C SER A 38 -5.61 -7.00 -1.17
N ARG A 39 -5.41 -7.24 -2.48
CA ARG A 39 -6.38 -7.10 -3.57
C ARG A 39 -6.89 -8.45 -4.09
N THR A 40 -6.41 -9.56 -3.55
CA THR A 40 -6.95 -10.87 -3.88
C THR A 40 -8.26 -11.10 -3.13
N VAL A 41 -9.34 -11.37 -3.87
CA VAL A 41 -10.60 -11.80 -3.29
C VAL A 41 -10.41 -13.19 -2.69
N THR A 42 -10.91 -13.39 -1.47
CA THR A 42 -10.72 -14.64 -0.70
C THR A 42 -12.07 -15.26 -0.36
N HIS A 43 -12.05 -16.40 0.34
CA HIS A 43 -13.24 -17.08 0.85
C HIS A 43 -14.28 -17.28 -0.25
N ASP A 44 -13.91 -17.94 -1.36
CA ASP A 44 -14.82 -18.23 -2.48
C ASP A 44 -15.57 -17.01 -3.05
N GLY A 45 -14.95 -15.84 -3.00
CA GLY A 45 -15.49 -14.64 -3.62
C GLY A 45 -16.19 -13.66 -2.68
N ILE A 46 -16.36 -14.02 -1.40
CA ILE A 46 -17.06 -13.20 -0.39
C ILE A 46 -16.12 -12.42 0.54
N GLY A 47 -14.85 -12.82 0.66
CA GLY A 47 -13.87 -12.17 1.52
C GLY A 47 -13.01 -11.14 0.79
N HIS A 48 -12.56 -10.10 1.51
CA HIS A 48 -11.70 -9.02 0.99
C HIS A 48 -12.26 -8.32 -0.28
N THR A 49 -13.57 -8.33 -0.48
CA THR A 49 -14.22 -7.75 -1.67
C THR A 49 -14.09 -6.23 -1.74
N LEU A 50 -14.00 -5.54 -0.59
CA LEU A 50 -13.77 -4.09 -0.54
C LEU A 50 -12.47 -3.70 -1.27
N THR A 51 -11.35 -4.33 -0.94
CA THR A 51 -10.06 -4.03 -1.57
C THR A 51 -9.84 -4.79 -2.87
N GLY A 52 -10.38 -6.01 -3.00
CA GLY A 52 -10.19 -6.86 -4.16
C GLY A 52 -11.18 -6.67 -5.31
N LYS A 53 -12.31 -5.99 -5.07
CA LYS A 53 -13.28 -5.62 -6.11
C LYS A 53 -13.55 -4.11 -6.09
N THR A 54 -14.11 -3.60 -4.98
CA THR A 54 -14.64 -2.22 -4.93
C THR A 54 -13.54 -1.17 -5.13
N TRP A 55 -12.38 -1.36 -4.54
CA TRP A 55 -11.22 -0.47 -4.67
C TRP A 55 -10.15 -0.99 -5.62
N ASN A 56 -10.48 -2.01 -6.42
CA ASN A 56 -9.58 -2.62 -7.38
C ASN A 56 -9.85 -2.08 -8.80
N THR A 57 -9.87 -0.76 -8.97
CA THR A 57 -10.16 -0.09 -10.25
C THR A 57 -9.20 1.07 -10.50
N ASP A 58 -9.07 1.49 -11.76
CA ASP A 58 -8.26 2.66 -12.13
C ASP A 58 -8.74 3.96 -11.47
N GLY A 59 -10.05 4.07 -11.20
CA GLY A 59 -10.66 5.20 -10.52
C GLY A 59 -10.42 5.22 -9.01
N THR A 60 -10.06 4.09 -8.39
CA THR A 60 -9.93 3.96 -6.93
C THR A 60 -8.48 3.76 -6.49
N ILE A 61 -8.01 2.52 -6.26
CA ILE A 61 -6.59 2.22 -6.08
C ILE A 61 -6.08 1.69 -7.41
N LYS A 62 -5.44 2.55 -8.19
CA LYS A 62 -4.89 2.17 -9.49
C LYS A 62 -3.75 1.15 -9.32
N GLU A 63 -2.69 1.57 -8.63
CA GLU A 63 -1.51 0.72 -8.38
C GLU A 63 -1.31 0.51 -6.88
N LEU A 64 -0.97 -0.71 -6.48
CA LEU A 64 -0.63 -1.08 -5.10
C LEU A 64 0.56 -2.04 -5.10
N LEU A 65 1.63 -1.69 -4.39
CA LEU A 65 2.75 -2.59 -4.17
C LEU A 65 3.06 -2.69 -2.67
N SER A 66 3.17 -3.92 -2.17
CA SER A 66 3.39 -4.19 -0.74
C SER A 66 4.72 -4.89 -0.51
N PHE A 67 5.42 -4.48 0.53
CA PHE A 67 6.73 -4.97 0.92
C PHE A 67 6.74 -5.36 2.38
N TRP A 68 7.44 -6.44 2.69
CA TRP A 68 7.66 -6.89 4.05
C TRP A 68 9.15 -7.00 4.34
N ARG A 69 9.54 -6.50 5.50
CA ARG A 69 10.84 -6.76 6.11
C ARG A 69 10.61 -7.38 7.49
N PRO A 70 11.14 -8.58 7.78
CA PRO A 70 11.01 -9.18 9.10
C PRO A 70 11.86 -8.41 10.13
N SER A 71 11.54 -8.60 11.41
CA SER A 71 12.41 -8.13 12.49
C SER A 71 13.76 -8.85 12.41
N SER A 72 14.86 -8.12 12.58
CA SER A 72 16.20 -8.71 12.72
C SER A 72 16.55 -9.05 14.17
N SER A 73 15.72 -8.65 15.14
CA SER A 73 15.81 -9.11 16.53
C SER A 73 15.30 -10.55 16.66
N SER A 74 16.06 -11.36 17.39
CA SER A 74 15.69 -12.73 17.80
C SER A 74 14.73 -12.78 18.99
N SER A 75 14.51 -11.65 19.67
CA SER A 75 13.57 -11.56 20.78
C SER A 75 12.17 -11.15 20.31
N HIS A 76 11.19 -12.02 20.56
CA HIS A 76 9.77 -11.75 20.30
C HIS A 76 9.08 -10.99 21.46
N THR A 77 9.73 -10.89 22.62
CA THR A 77 9.13 -10.32 23.84
C THR A 77 9.50 -8.85 24.05
N VAL A 78 10.60 -8.39 23.44
CA VAL A 78 11.05 -7.00 23.53
C VAL A 78 11.24 -6.45 22.12
N PRO A 79 10.43 -5.46 21.68
CA PRO A 79 10.64 -4.85 20.38
C PRO A 79 12.00 -4.13 20.35
N PRO A 80 12.78 -4.25 19.26
CA PRO A 80 14.05 -3.57 19.16
C PRO A 80 13.91 -2.05 19.34
N GLN A 81 14.90 -1.45 20.01
CA GLN A 81 14.94 0.00 20.21
C GLN A 81 15.13 0.73 18.89
N ASP A 82 15.99 0.20 18.01
CA ASP A 82 16.16 0.73 16.66
C ASP A 82 14.98 0.32 15.77
N ALA A 83 14.29 1.33 15.21
CA ALA A 83 13.21 1.12 14.26
C ALA A 83 13.68 0.37 13.00
N SER A 84 14.95 0.49 12.63
CA SER A 84 15.53 -0.23 11.50
C SER A 84 15.57 -1.75 11.71
N GLN A 85 15.48 -2.21 12.95
CA GLN A 85 15.50 -3.63 13.32
C GLN A 85 14.10 -4.21 13.53
N ARG A 86 13.06 -3.36 13.53
CA ARG A 86 11.67 -3.79 13.69
C ARG A 86 11.14 -4.40 12.40
N ALA A 87 10.17 -5.29 12.55
CA ALA A 87 9.41 -5.76 11.40
C ALA A 87 8.63 -4.60 10.78
N GLU A 88 8.55 -4.57 9.45
CA GLU A 88 7.97 -3.45 8.72
C GLU A 88 7.17 -3.92 7.51
N LEU A 89 5.92 -3.47 7.45
CA LEU A 89 5.08 -3.53 6.26
C LEU A 89 5.06 -2.15 5.60
N ARG A 90 5.56 -2.06 4.37
CA ARG A 90 5.56 -0.83 3.57
C ARG A 90 4.66 -1.02 2.36
N ARG A 91 3.86 -0.01 2.03
CA ARG A 91 2.94 -0.06 0.89
C ARG A 91 3.01 1.22 0.08
N PHE A 92 3.11 1.07 -1.23
CA PHE A 92 2.98 2.17 -2.17
C PHE A 92 1.61 2.11 -2.83
N TYR A 93 0.95 3.26 -2.85
CA TYR A 93 -0.36 3.42 -3.44
C TYR A 93 -0.30 4.49 -4.53
N THR A 94 -0.97 4.22 -5.64
CA THR A 94 -1.38 5.25 -6.59
C THR A 94 -2.89 5.30 -6.61
N PHE A 95 -3.45 6.41 -6.15
CA PHE A 95 -4.90 6.61 -6.09
C PHE A 95 -5.43 7.28 -7.36
N GLY A 96 -6.60 6.81 -7.80
CA GLY A 96 -7.47 7.52 -8.72
C GLY A 96 -8.37 8.53 -7.98
N GLY A 97 -9.34 9.08 -8.70
CA GLY A 97 -10.18 10.18 -8.22
C GLY A 97 -11.40 9.80 -7.39
N ASP A 98 -11.84 8.55 -7.40
CA ASP A 98 -13.17 8.13 -6.94
C ASP A 98 -13.21 7.73 -5.45
N LEU A 99 -12.16 8.08 -4.70
CA LEU A 99 -12.02 7.85 -3.26
C LEU A 99 -12.01 9.16 -2.45
N ASN A 100 -12.54 10.23 -3.03
CA ASN A 100 -12.41 11.58 -2.52
C ASN A 100 -13.67 12.06 -1.77
N ALA A 101 -13.47 12.88 -0.73
CA ALA A 101 -14.56 13.66 -0.11
C ALA A 101 -14.69 15.05 -0.74
N HIS A 102 -13.55 15.56 -1.21
CA HIS A 102 -13.36 16.87 -1.78
C HIS A 102 -12.52 16.70 -3.05
N PRO A 103 -12.76 17.47 -4.13
CA PRO A 103 -11.94 17.40 -5.33
C PRO A 103 -10.44 17.49 -5.03
N GLY A 104 -9.67 16.53 -5.54
CA GLY A 104 -8.22 16.46 -5.39
C GLY A 104 -7.71 15.89 -4.07
N LEU A 105 -8.58 15.55 -3.11
CA LEU A 105 -8.19 15.04 -1.78
C LEU A 105 -8.84 13.70 -1.45
N LEU A 106 -8.04 12.74 -0.99
CA LEU A 106 -8.52 11.44 -0.53
C LEU A 106 -9.39 11.61 0.74
N HIS A 107 -10.51 10.89 0.80
CA HIS A 107 -11.41 10.92 1.95
C HIS A 107 -10.70 10.36 3.21
N GLY A 108 -10.84 11.02 4.37
CA GLY A 108 -10.20 10.58 5.62
C GLY A 108 -10.56 9.14 6.00
N GLY A 109 -11.84 8.77 5.91
CA GLY A 109 -12.29 7.38 6.10
C GLY A 109 -11.65 6.34 5.17
N VAL A 110 -11.26 6.71 3.93
CA VAL A 110 -10.51 5.82 3.03
C VAL A 110 -9.11 5.59 3.57
N MET A 111 -8.42 6.66 4.01
CA MET A 111 -7.12 6.52 4.67
C MET A 111 -7.23 5.65 5.92
N GLY A 112 -8.30 5.81 6.71
CA GLY A 112 -8.52 4.99 7.90
C GLY A 112 -8.67 3.51 7.59
N CYS A 113 -9.43 3.15 6.55
CA CYS A 113 -9.56 1.77 6.11
C CYS A 113 -8.24 1.19 5.57
N ILE A 114 -7.45 1.99 4.84
CA ILE A 114 -6.11 1.58 4.38
C ILE A 114 -5.18 1.31 5.56
N LEU A 115 -5.20 2.19 6.57
CA LEU A 115 -4.40 2.02 7.79
C LEU A 115 -4.85 0.78 8.57
N ASP A 116 -6.15 0.57 8.72
CA ASP A 116 -6.73 -0.62 9.36
C ASP A 116 -6.24 -1.92 8.69
N SER A 117 -6.42 -2.02 7.36
CA SER A 117 -5.96 -3.17 6.57
C SER A 117 -4.44 -3.37 6.64
N SER A 118 -3.67 -2.27 6.72
CA SER A 118 -2.21 -2.33 6.85
C SER A 118 -1.78 -2.84 8.21
N MET A 119 -2.43 -2.36 9.28
CA MET A 119 -2.14 -2.82 10.63
C MET A 119 -2.53 -4.28 10.82
N GLY A 120 -3.70 -4.71 10.33
CA GLY A 120 -4.09 -6.13 10.36
C GLY A 120 -3.09 -7.02 9.63
N GLY A 121 -2.62 -6.60 8.45
CA GLY A 121 -1.58 -7.33 7.71
C GLY A 121 -0.23 -7.37 8.43
N CYS A 122 0.19 -6.26 9.05
CA CYS A 122 1.44 -6.21 9.80
C CYS A 122 1.40 -7.14 11.03
N VAL A 123 0.33 -7.08 11.82
CA VAL A 123 0.14 -7.95 12.98
C VAL A 123 0.14 -9.41 12.56
N GLY A 124 -0.66 -9.79 11.55
CA GLY A 124 -0.72 -11.17 11.06
C GLY A 124 0.63 -11.71 10.60
N MET A 125 1.42 -10.89 9.90
CA MET A 125 2.76 -11.27 9.45
C MET A 125 3.75 -11.50 10.60
N VAL A 126 3.62 -10.74 11.70
CA VAL A 126 4.48 -10.92 12.90
C VAL A 126 4.03 -12.11 13.74
N THR A 127 2.72 -12.33 13.91
CA THR A 127 2.20 -13.33 14.85
C THR A 127 2.08 -14.73 14.27
N HIS A 128 1.73 -14.84 12.98
CA HIS A 128 1.45 -16.14 12.33
C HIS A 128 2.33 -16.39 11.10
N GLY A 129 3.17 -15.43 10.72
CA GLY A 129 3.95 -15.51 9.50
C GLY A 129 3.09 -15.40 8.22
N PRO A 130 3.70 -15.50 7.04
CA PRO A 130 3.02 -15.23 5.76
C PRO A 130 2.08 -16.35 5.26
N GLN A 131 2.05 -17.52 5.91
CA GLN A 131 1.39 -18.73 5.38
C GLN A 131 0.18 -19.20 6.19
N GLU A 132 -0.05 -18.64 7.38
CA GLU A 132 -1.17 -19.06 8.25
C GLU A 132 -2.34 -18.07 8.15
N ALA A 133 -3.51 -18.59 7.77
CA ALA A 133 -4.74 -17.83 7.81
C ALA A 133 -5.26 -17.77 9.26
N PHE A 134 -5.29 -16.57 9.84
CA PHE A 134 -5.81 -16.35 11.19
C PHE A 134 -6.81 -15.19 11.19
N ALA A 135 -7.90 -15.34 11.95
CA ALA A 135 -8.90 -14.29 12.10
C ALA A 135 -8.43 -13.25 13.11
N LEU A 136 -7.98 -12.09 12.62
CA LEU A 136 -7.64 -10.93 13.44
C LEU A 136 -8.77 -9.90 13.38
N PHE A 137 -9.07 -9.31 14.53
CA PHE A 137 -10.07 -8.26 14.66
C PHE A 137 -9.45 -6.99 15.22
N THR A 138 -9.75 -5.85 14.59
CA THR A 138 -9.34 -4.55 15.10
C THR A 138 -10.17 -4.21 16.34
N ALA A 139 -9.53 -4.15 17.51
CA ALA A 139 -10.18 -3.72 18.75
C ALA A 139 -10.36 -2.20 18.79
N GLN A 140 -9.34 -1.45 18.37
CA GLN A 140 -9.35 0.00 18.33
C GLN A 140 -8.34 0.52 17.29
N LEU A 141 -8.72 1.58 16.57
CA LEU A 141 -7.83 2.31 15.68
C LEU A 141 -7.95 3.81 15.95
N ASN A 142 -6.85 4.44 16.37
CA ASN A 142 -6.78 5.89 16.58
C ASN A 142 -5.95 6.53 15.47
N ILE A 143 -6.54 7.48 14.75
CA ILE A 143 -5.90 8.15 13.60
C ILE A 143 -5.89 9.64 13.84
N SER A 144 -4.70 10.24 13.70
CA SER A 144 -4.52 11.69 13.68
C SER A 144 -4.09 12.15 12.29
N TYR A 145 -4.97 12.85 11.57
CA TYR A 145 -4.67 13.40 10.26
C TYR A 145 -3.79 14.66 10.39
N LYS A 146 -2.59 14.63 9.80
CA LYS A 146 -1.62 15.73 9.91
C LYS A 146 -1.56 16.62 8.68
N ARG A 147 -1.78 16.04 7.50
CA ARG A 147 -1.76 16.75 6.21
C ARG A 147 -2.77 16.09 5.25
N PRO A 148 -3.34 16.86 4.30
CA PRO A 148 -4.18 16.29 3.25
C PRO A 148 -3.34 15.38 2.32
N VAL A 149 -3.97 14.33 1.80
CA VAL A 149 -3.38 13.41 0.82
C VAL A 149 -4.08 13.59 -0.52
N GLY A 150 -3.33 13.96 -1.56
CA GLY A 150 -3.84 14.09 -2.91
C GLY A 150 -3.82 12.77 -3.69
N TYR A 151 -4.51 12.76 -4.83
CA TYR A 151 -4.46 11.68 -5.82
C TYR A 151 -3.99 12.22 -7.17
N ILE A 152 -3.64 11.34 -8.11
CA ILE A 152 -3.24 11.76 -9.46
C ILE A 152 -4.43 12.45 -10.12
N ARG A 153 -4.32 13.75 -10.38
CA ARG A 153 -5.29 14.41 -11.25
C ARG A 153 -5.16 13.78 -12.63
N HIS A 154 -6.25 13.23 -13.16
CA HIS A 154 -6.41 13.27 -14.61
C HIS A 154 -6.35 14.76 -14.97
N LEU A 155 -5.23 15.19 -15.52
CA LEU A 155 -5.20 16.47 -16.22
C LEU A 155 -6.28 16.32 -17.30
N PRO A 156 -7.30 17.18 -17.36
CA PRO A 156 -8.15 17.21 -18.54
C PRO A 156 -7.20 17.35 -19.74
N GLU A 157 -7.39 16.51 -20.74
CA GLU A 157 -6.64 16.53 -22.00
C GLU A 157 -6.60 17.98 -22.48
N ARG A 158 -5.41 18.60 -22.42
CA ARG A 158 -5.25 20.01 -22.78
C ARG A 158 -5.46 20.12 -24.28
N ARG A 159 -6.62 20.63 -24.71
CA ARG A 159 -6.66 21.48 -25.90
C ARG A 159 -5.79 22.70 -25.57
N ASP A 160 -4.79 22.93 -26.41
CA ASP A 160 -3.94 24.13 -26.47
C ASP A 160 -2.66 24.15 -25.60
N GLY A 161 -1.65 23.42 -26.07
CA GLY A 161 -0.47 24.05 -26.70
C GLY A 161 0.61 24.78 -25.88
N ARG A 162 0.46 25.14 -24.59
CA ARG A 162 1.59 25.72 -23.80
C ARG A 162 1.50 25.40 -22.31
N ALA A 163 2.59 24.86 -21.75
CA ALA A 163 2.84 24.90 -20.31
C ALA A 163 4.34 25.07 -20.05
N SER A 164 4.70 26.17 -19.39
CA SER A 164 5.71 26.15 -18.34
C SER A 164 4.97 26.28 -17.02
N ALA A 165 5.33 25.46 -16.04
CA ALA A 165 5.01 25.69 -14.64
C ALA A 165 6.12 25.06 -13.80
N ASP A 166 7.02 25.92 -13.36
CA ASP A 166 7.99 25.66 -12.29
C ASP A 166 7.25 25.45 -10.96
N PHE A 167 7.72 24.49 -10.16
CA PHE A 167 7.30 24.32 -8.78
C PHE A 167 8.42 24.83 -7.86
N HIS A 168 8.09 25.77 -6.97
CA HIS A 168 8.86 26.14 -5.78
C HIS A 168 8.27 25.46 -4.55
#